data_AF-A0A952HY71-F1
#
_entry.id   AF-A0A952HY71-F1
#
_cell.length_a   1.000
_cell.length_b   1.000
_cell.length_c   1.000
_cell.angle_alpha   90.00
_cell.angle_beta   90.00
_cell.angle_gamma   90.00
#
_symmetry.space_group_name_H-M   'P 1'
#
loop_
_entity.id
_entity.type
_entity.pdbx_description
1 polymer ?
#
loop_
_entity_poly.entity_id
_entity_poly.type
_entity_poly.pdbx_seq_one_letter_code
_entity_poly.pdbx_strand_id
1 'polypeptide(L)'
;MATRKFILFELNEVPFSVIDYYIRKYPTSFLAKTLPKCSQIETVTEDEGELSPWITWPTFHRGVTNVKHKIKDFGENLDGVDKTYPTLWKILSDNQLQPGVFASMHTFPMPENYTDYSFFIPDPFASDSKLHPAKLEPFQKFNLAMSRKSGRNVDSGIDLKSASQLALNLPSMGIKVKTLVDVAGQIVSERLDTWKKNRRRVFQPVLAFDIFSKLIRTKKPTFATFFSNHVASTMHRYWAATFPNDYKEYNLSDDWKNKFSGEIDFAFSKFESFFENLVKFADQNPEYKIVVASSMGQEATKAEQLSTELYCKNLGKFTSFLGLKKGEWEQKIAMHPQYNLTISPEKIDSFSDALKEVFINVKPLIFRQKEGGFFSINLGHRNLEEDQISFRGVKVGLPELGLVNEPIEDESDGTAYHIPEGSMIIYDPQDTSVKNSRIGGVKTTSFVPSILENFKIPVPEYMDEGRIRELLK
;
A
#
# COMPACT_ATOMS: atom_id res chain seq x y z
N MET A 1 -22.54 -10.65 25.57
CA MET A 1 -21.26 -11.34 25.29
C MET A 1 -20.11 -10.37 25.56
N ALA A 2 -18.92 -10.88 25.90
CA ALA A 2 -17.74 -10.04 26.07
C ALA A 2 -17.30 -9.49 24.69
N THR A 3 -16.94 -8.22 24.63
CA THR A 3 -16.47 -7.54 23.41
C THR A 3 -15.21 -8.22 22.87
N ARG A 4 -15.22 -8.62 21.58
CA ARG A 4 -14.07 -9.24 20.91
C ARG A 4 -13.02 -8.19 20.59
N LYS A 5 -11.75 -8.59 20.58
CA LYS A 5 -10.63 -7.79 20.07
C LYS A 5 -10.31 -8.16 18.63
N PHE A 6 -9.69 -7.28 17.86
CA PHE A 6 -9.38 -7.56 16.45
C PHE A 6 -7.94 -7.23 16.09
N ILE A 7 -7.37 -8.09 15.26
CA ILE A 7 -6.16 -7.79 14.48
C ILE A 7 -6.57 -7.73 13.02
N LEU A 8 -6.54 -6.53 12.43
CA LEU A 8 -6.74 -6.28 11.00
C LEU A 8 -5.40 -6.35 10.27
N PHE A 9 -5.24 -7.34 9.41
CA PHE A 9 -4.16 -7.41 8.43
C PHE A 9 -4.70 -6.88 7.09
N GLU A 10 -4.23 -5.71 6.69
CA GLU A 10 -4.59 -5.06 5.43
C GLU A 10 -3.70 -5.67 4.32
N LEU A 11 -4.19 -6.76 3.73
CA LEU A 11 -3.55 -7.44 2.60
C LEU A 11 -3.97 -6.69 1.33
N ASN A 12 -3.15 -5.73 0.91
CA ASN A 12 -3.57 -4.79 -0.13
C ASN A 12 -3.96 -5.50 -1.44
N GLU A 13 -5.11 -5.11 -1.99
CA GLU A 13 -5.59 -5.42 -3.36
C GLU A 13 -5.72 -6.91 -3.74
N VAL A 14 -5.71 -7.85 -2.79
CA VAL A 14 -5.75 -9.28 -3.13
C VAL A 14 -7.20 -9.76 -3.29
N PRO A 15 -7.66 -10.08 -4.51
CA PRO A 15 -8.98 -10.68 -4.70
C PRO A 15 -8.96 -12.16 -4.32
N PHE A 16 -10.13 -12.75 -4.12
CA PHE A 16 -10.21 -14.19 -3.84
C PHE A 16 -9.68 -15.08 -4.97
N SER A 17 -9.74 -14.65 -6.24
CA SER A 17 -9.21 -15.44 -7.36
C SER A 17 -7.74 -15.82 -7.17
N VAL A 18 -6.95 -14.92 -6.59
CA VAL A 18 -5.52 -15.14 -6.28
C VAL A 18 -5.35 -16.02 -5.04
N ILE A 19 -6.18 -15.84 -4.01
CA ILE A 19 -6.19 -16.71 -2.82
C ILE A 19 -6.52 -18.15 -3.22
N ASP A 20 -7.58 -18.33 -4.01
CA ASP A 20 -8.08 -19.60 -4.51
C ASP A 20 -7.08 -20.27 -5.46
N TYR A 21 -6.36 -19.49 -6.28
CA TYR A 21 -5.21 -19.98 -7.04
C TYR A 21 -4.13 -20.56 -6.12
N TYR A 22 -3.68 -19.80 -5.13
CA TYR A 22 -2.59 -20.20 -4.25
C TYR A 22 -2.94 -21.48 -3.47
N ILE A 23 -4.14 -21.55 -2.86
CA ILE A 23 -4.52 -22.74 -2.07
C ILE A 23 -4.76 -23.98 -2.93
N ARG A 24 -5.18 -23.83 -4.20
CA ARG A 24 -5.29 -24.95 -5.14
C ARG A 24 -3.92 -25.49 -5.54
N LYS A 25 -2.95 -24.59 -5.75
CA LYS A 25 -1.57 -24.96 -6.09
C LYS A 25 -0.80 -25.55 -4.91
N TYR A 26 -1.07 -25.06 -3.70
CA TYR A 26 -0.43 -25.49 -2.46
C TYR A 26 -1.47 -26.05 -1.46
N PRO A 27 -2.11 -27.20 -1.73
CA PRO A 27 -3.21 -27.73 -0.91
C PRO A 27 -2.79 -28.16 0.50
N THR A 28 -1.48 -28.37 0.71
CA THR A 28 -0.92 -28.73 2.03
C THR A 28 -0.47 -27.53 2.86
N SER A 29 -0.56 -26.31 2.31
CA SER A 29 -0.21 -25.05 2.97
C SER A 29 -1.04 -24.83 4.25
N PHE A 30 -0.53 -24.02 5.16
CA PHE A 30 -1.27 -23.66 6.38
C PHE A 30 -2.56 -22.91 6.04
N LEU A 31 -2.48 -22.02 5.05
CA LEU A 31 -3.64 -21.26 4.58
C LEU A 31 -4.71 -22.18 3.99
N ALA A 32 -4.36 -23.11 3.09
CA ALA A 32 -5.33 -24.03 2.49
C ALA A 32 -6.09 -24.86 3.54
N LYS A 33 -5.40 -25.26 4.62
CA LYS A 33 -5.99 -26.03 5.73
C LYS A 33 -6.86 -25.18 6.67
N THR A 34 -6.63 -23.88 6.73
CA THR A 34 -7.26 -22.98 7.71
C THR A 34 -8.37 -22.14 7.10
N LEU A 35 -8.28 -21.78 5.82
CA LEU A 35 -9.26 -20.96 5.10
C LEU A 35 -10.69 -21.53 5.20
N PRO A 36 -10.93 -22.87 5.13
CA PRO A 36 -12.28 -23.42 5.31
C PRO A 36 -12.87 -23.17 6.70
N LYS A 37 -12.06 -22.83 7.71
CA LYS A 37 -12.52 -22.48 9.07
C LYS A 37 -12.73 -20.99 9.25
N CYS A 38 -12.46 -20.19 8.23
CA CYS A 38 -12.63 -18.74 8.24
C CYS A 38 -13.95 -18.37 7.56
N SER A 39 -14.60 -17.32 8.03
CA SER A 39 -15.62 -16.66 7.21
C SER A 39 -14.94 -16.00 6.02
N GLN A 40 -15.49 -16.20 4.83
CA GLN A 40 -14.97 -15.67 3.57
C GLN A 40 -16.00 -14.71 2.98
N ILE A 41 -15.62 -13.46 2.79
CA ILE A 41 -16.51 -12.37 2.40
C ILE A 41 -15.85 -11.60 1.27
N GLU A 42 -16.45 -11.62 0.08
CA GLU A 42 -16.06 -10.74 -1.02
C GLU A 42 -16.50 -9.32 -0.69
N THR A 43 -15.51 -8.45 -0.57
CA THR A 43 -15.73 -7.03 -0.30
C THR A 43 -15.82 -6.27 -1.60
N VAL A 44 -16.60 -5.19 -1.64
CA VAL A 44 -16.71 -4.32 -2.81
C VAL A 44 -16.55 -2.87 -2.35
N THR A 45 -15.63 -2.13 -2.96
CA THR A 45 -15.60 -0.68 -2.76
C THR A 45 -16.64 0.01 -3.64
N GLU A 46 -17.28 1.04 -3.07
CA GLU A 46 -18.26 1.89 -3.76
C GLU A 46 -17.63 3.23 -4.19
N ASP A 47 -16.30 3.29 -4.24
CA ASP A 47 -15.58 4.49 -4.62
C ASP A 47 -15.76 4.81 -6.11
N GLU A 48 -15.98 6.09 -6.41
CA GLU A 48 -16.19 6.56 -7.78
C GLU A 48 -14.87 6.96 -8.45
N GLY A 49 -14.76 6.69 -9.75
CA GLY A 49 -13.61 7.08 -10.57
C GLY A 49 -12.44 6.09 -10.48
N GLU A 50 -11.23 6.61 -10.60
CA GLU A 50 -10.02 5.80 -10.56
C GLU A 50 -9.79 5.22 -9.16
N LEU A 51 -9.77 3.89 -9.05
CA LEU A 51 -9.46 3.21 -7.81
C LEU A 51 -7.95 3.28 -7.52
N SER A 52 -7.59 3.41 -6.26
CA SER A 52 -6.20 3.32 -5.78
C SER A 52 -6.18 3.05 -4.29
N PRO A 53 -5.09 2.48 -3.73
CA PRO A 53 -4.99 2.22 -2.29
C PRO A 53 -5.15 3.47 -1.44
N TRP A 54 -4.66 4.62 -1.92
CA TRP A 54 -4.75 5.88 -1.20
C TRP A 54 -6.14 6.55 -1.32
N ILE A 55 -7.08 5.94 -2.04
CA ILE A 55 -8.50 6.30 -2.06
C ILE A 55 -9.32 5.27 -1.27
N THR A 56 -9.13 3.98 -1.57
CA THR A 56 -10.00 2.92 -1.04
C THR A 56 -9.72 2.53 0.42
N TRP A 57 -8.47 2.67 0.89
CA TRP A 57 -8.18 2.49 2.32
C TRP A 57 -8.80 3.58 3.20
N PRO A 58 -8.74 4.89 2.85
CA PRO A 58 -9.55 5.90 3.51
C PRO A 58 -11.04 5.55 3.61
N THR A 59 -11.64 5.01 2.54
CA THR A 59 -13.03 4.52 2.57
C THR A 59 -13.22 3.43 3.62
N PHE A 60 -12.35 2.41 3.57
CA PHE A 60 -12.38 1.28 4.49
C PHE A 60 -12.18 1.71 5.96
N HIS A 61 -11.31 2.69 6.22
CA HIS A 61 -10.96 3.15 7.57
C HIS A 61 -11.96 4.12 8.17
N ARG A 62 -12.85 4.72 7.37
CA ARG A 62 -13.78 5.77 7.80
C ARG A 62 -15.25 5.39 7.70
N GLY A 63 -15.57 4.30 6.99
CA GLY A 63 -16.95 3.85 6.79
C GLY A 63 -17.76 4.77 5.86
N VAL A 64 -17.09 5.54 5.00
CA VAL A 64 -17.70 6.46 4.03
C VAL A 64 -16.94 6.41 2.71
N THR A 65 -17.60 6.60 1.58
CA THR A 65 -16.97 6.56 0.25
C THR A 65 -16.12 7.80 -0.06
N ASN A 66 -15.35 7.73 -1.14
CA ASN A 66 -14.52 8.84 -1.64
C ASN A 66 -15.29 10.09 -2.06
N VAL A 67 -16.58 9.97 -2.37
CA VAL A 67 -17.50 11.10 -2.59
C VAL A 67 -17.61 11.97 -1.32
N LYS A 68 -17.60 11.33 -0.14
CA LYS A 68 -17.66 12.02 1.16
C LYS A 68 -16.28 12.48 1.61
N HIS A 69 -15.29 11.59 1.68
CA HIS A 69 -14.00 11.92 2.28
C HIS A 69 -13.08 12.75 1.36
N LYS A 70 -13.24 12.69 0.03
CA LYS A 70 -12.54 13.49 -0.99
C LYS A 70 -10.99 13.44 -1.01
N ILE A 71 -10.36 12.64 -0.14
CA ILE A 71 -8.95 12.24 -0.21
C ILE A 71 -8.67 11.55 -1.56
N LYS A 72 -7.69 12.03 -2.34
CA LYS A 72 -7.34 11.49 -3.66
C LYS A 72 -5.86 11.18 -3.87
N ASP A 73 -4.98 11.73 -3.04
CA ASP A 73 -3.53 11.68 -3.20
C ASP A 73 -2.83 11.67 -1.83
N PHE A 74 -1.58 11.18 -1.79
CA PHE A 74 -0.73 11.30 -0.61
C PHE A 74 -0.27 12.74 -0.38
N GLY A 75 0.00 13.08 0.89
CA GLY A 75 0.52 14.39 1.28
C GLY A 75 -0.51 15.52 1.27
N GLU A 76 -1.79 15.20 1.10
CA GLU A 76 -2.90 16.13 1.32
C GLU A 76 -3.06 16.49 2.80
N ASN A 77 -3.64 17.65 3.10
CA ASN A 77 -4.03 18.01 4.46
C ASN A 77 -5.28 17.21 4.88
N LEU A 78 -5.17 16.43 5.95
CA LEU A 78 -6.23 15.57 6.46
C LEU A 78 -7.08 16.19 7.58
N ASP A 79 -6.74 17.38 8.11
CA ASP A 79 -7.36 17.95 9.32
C ASP A 79 -8.88 18.09 9.21
N GLY A 80 -9.37 18.59 8.06
CA GLY A 80 -10.80 18.81 7.83
C GLY A 80 -11.58 17.51 7.71
N VAL A 81 -11.03 16.54 6.96
CA VAL A 81 -11.66 15.23 6.77
C VAL A 81 -11.58 14.38 8.04
N ASP A 82 -10.51 14.46 8.83
CA ASP A 82 -10.38 13.72 10.09
C ASP A 82 -11.31 14.24 11.19
N LYS A 83 -11.70 15.51 11.14
CA LYS A 83 -12.75 16.06 12.03
C LYS A 83 -14.15 15.61 11.63
N THR A 84 -14.41 15.49 10.33
CA THR A 84 -15.75 15.19 9.78
C THR A 84 -16.01 13.69 9.72
N TYR A 85 -15.02 12.92 9.28
CA TYR A 85 -15.06 11.48 9.07
C TYR A 85 -13.81 10.84 9.69
N PRO A 86 -13.64 10.88 11.02
CA PRO A 86 -12.46 10.32 11.69
C PRO A 86 -12.24 8.85 11.32
N THR A 87 -10.97 8.44 11.28
CA THR A 87 -10.61 7.03 11.10
C THR A 87 -11.09 6.20 12.28
N LEU A 88 -11.30 4.90 12.06
CA LEU A 88 -11.67 3.95 13.10
C LEU A 88 -10.73 4.03 14.31
N TRP A 89 -9.42 4.02 14.10
CA TRP A 89 -8.46 4.09 15.20
C TRP A 89 -8.47 5.44 15.93
N LYS A 90 -8.86 6.54 15.29
CA LYS A 90 -9.11 7.80 16.01
C LYS A 90 -10.32 7.67 16.92
N ILE A 91 -11.46 7.16 16.41
CA ILE A 91 -12.67 6.94 17.22
C ILE A 91 -12.38 6.01 18.40
N LEU A 92 -11.64 4.91 18.18
CA LEU A 92 -11.28 3.97 19.25
C LEU A 92 -10.35 4.61 20.30
N SER A 93 -9.39 5.44 19.86
CA SER A 93 -8.50 6.17 20.78
C SER A 93 -9.26 7.18 21.63
N ASP A 94 -10.16 7.95 21.02
CA ASP A 94 -11.02 8.93 21.71
C ASP A 94 -11.97 8.26 22.72
N ASN A 95 -12.26 6.96 22.54
CA ASN A 95 -12.99 6.10 23.48
C ASN A 95 -12.08 5.29 24.43
N GLN A 96 -10.80 5.67 24.57
CA GLN A 96 -9.84 5.08 25.51
C GLN A 96 -9.57 3.57 25.29
N LEU A 97 -9.76 3.08 24.06
CA LEU A 97 -9.54 1.67 23.72
C LEU A 97 -8.09 1.35 23.30
N GLN A 98 -7.22 2.36 23.24
CA GLN A 98 -5.79 2.24 22.97
C GLN A 98 -5.43 1.36 21.75
N PRO A 99 -5.92 1.69 20.55
CA PRO A 99 -5.64 0.90 19.35
C PRO A 99 -4.14 0.90 18.99
N GLY A 100 -3.71 -0.09 18.22
CA GLY A 100 -2.39 -0.13 17.60
C GLY A 100 -2.48 0.10 16.10
N VAL A 101 -1.67 1.01 15.56
CA VAL A 101 -1.65 1.28 14.11
C VAL A 101 -0.25 0.98 13.57
N PHE A 102 -0.17 0.15 12.53
CA PHE A 102 1.10 -0.18 11.89
C PHE A 102 1.00 -0.04 10.37
N ALA A 103 1.59 1.03 9.85
CA ALA A 103 1.78 1.32 8.44
C ALA A 103 0.50 1.50 7.59
N SER A 104 -0.69 1.54 8.21
CA SER A 104 -1.97 1.79 7.51
C SER A 104 -1.92 3.10 6.73
N MET A 105 -2.47 3.12 5.52
CA MET A 105 -2.45 4.29 4.63
C MET A 105 -3.07 5.53 5.27
N HIS A 106 -2.49 6.71 4.99
CA HIS A 106 -2.93 8.01 5.53
C HIS A 106 -2.84 8.11 7.05
N THR A 107 -1.70 7.67 7.58
CA THR A 107 -1.39 7.78 9.02
C THR A 107 -0.29 8.80 9.32
N PHE A 108 0.09 9.59 8.31
CA PHE A 108 0.91 10.80 8.47
C PHE A 108 0.10 12.06 8.10
N PRO A 109 0.19 13.16 8.88
CA PRO A 109 0.95 13.32 10.12
C PRO A 109 0.42 12.44 11.26
N MET A 110 1.26 12.20 12.27
CA MET A 110 0.82 11.48 13.47
C MET A 110 -0.26 12.29 14.19
N PRO A 111 -1.26 11.63 14.81
CA PRO A 111 -2.25 12.31 15.63
C PRO A 111 -1.59 12.99 16.83
N GLU A 112 -2.10 14.15 17.26
CA GLU A 112 -1.56 14.87 18.42
C GLU A 112 -1.55 14.01 19.69
N ASN A 113 -2.57 13.15 19.85
CA ASN A 113 -2.72 12.21 20.96
C ASN A 113 -2.12 10.82 20.67
N TYR A 114 -1.05 10.73 19.88
CA TYR A 114 -0.42 9.45 19.53
C TYR A 114 0.01 8.59 20.73
N THR A 115 0.15 9.17 21.92
CA THR A 115 0.46 8.45 23.17
C THR A 115 -0.72 7.66 23.73
N ASP A 116 -1.94 7.93 23.27
CA ASP A 116 -3.15 7.18 23.64
C ASP A 116 -3.23 5.85 22.89
N TYR A 117 -2.39 5.65 21.88
CA TYR A 117 -2.28 4.42 21.10
C TYR A 117 -1.33 3.42 21.77
N SER A 118 -1.64 2.13 21.68
CA SER A 118 -0.73 1.05 22.13
C SER A 118 0.63 1.11 21.40
N PHE A 119 0.57 1.48 20.12
CA PHE A 119 1.68 1.81 19.22
C PHE A 119 1.12 2.54 18.00
N PHE A 120 1.92 3.39 17.38
CA PHE A 120 1.55 4.13 16.18
C PHE A 120 2.78 4.26 15.28
N ILE A 121 2.84 3.43 14.23
CA ILE A 121 3.89 3.46 13.21
C ILE A 121 3.21 3.97 11.93
N PRO A 122 3.54 5.18 11.45
CA PRO A 122 2.94 5.73 10.23
C PRO A 122 3.24 4.92 8.98
N ASP A 123 2.46 5.18 7.93
CA ASP A 123 2.58 4.58 6.61
C ASP A 123 4.01 4.71 6.02
N PRO A 124 4.37 3.83 5.06
CA PRO A 124 5.68 3.86 4.41
C PRO A 124 5.93 5.13 3.57
N PHE A 125 4.97 6.03 3.48
CA PHE A 125 5.01 7.28 2.73
C PHE A 125 5.19 8.50 3.64
N ALA A 126 5.28 8.32 4.96
CA ALA A 126 5.46 9.42 5.91
C ALA A 126 6.66 10.34 5.58
N SER A 127 6.49 11.64 5.85
CA SER A 127 7.53 12.64 5.54
C SER A 127 8.71 12.56 6.50
N ASP A 128 8.46 12.21 7.77
CA ASP A 128 9.46 12.02 8.82
C ASP A 128 9.36 10.64 9.49
N SER A 129 10.32 10.33 10.36
CA SER A 129 10.44 9.03 11.04
C SER A 129 9.76 8.96 12.42
N LYS A 130 8.97 9.97 12.82
CA LYS A 130 8.31 9.96 14.13
C LYS A 130 7.35 8.78 14.22
N LEU A 131 7.30 8.17 15.40
CA LEU A 131 6.43 7.03 15.71
C LEU A 131 6.29 6.83 17.22
N HIS A 132 5.41 5.92 17.60
CA HIS A 132 5.24 5.43 18.95
C HIS A 132 5.33 3.89 18.99
N PRO A 133 6.20 3.28 19.83
CA PRO A 133 7.16 3.90 20.75
C PRO A 133 8.46 4.33 20.07
N ALA A 134 9.03 5.48 20.47
CA ALA A 134 10.22 6.12 19.87
C ALA A 134 11.44 5.19 19.66
N LYS A 135 11.60 4.15 20.47
CA LYS A 135 12.67 3.14 20.30
C LYS A 135 12.67 2.42 18.93
N LEU A 136 11.56 2.46 18.18
CA LEU A 136 11.45 1.88 16.85
C LEU A 136 11.87 2.85 15.73
N GLU A 137 12.25 4.09 16.04
CA GLU A 137 12.62 5.10 15.04
C GLU A 137 13.71 4.62 14.06
N PRO A 138 14.76 3.86 14.47
CA PRO A 138 15.74 3.34 13.51
C PRO A 138 15.12 2.43 12.43
N PHE A 139 14.10 1.64 12.80
CA PHE A 139 13.34 0.85 11.83
C PHE A 139 12.57 1.74 10.86
N GLN A 140 11.90 2.80 11.33
CA GLN A 140 11.15 3.67 10.44
C GLN A 140 12.05 4.50 9.51
N LYS A 141 13.22 4.95 9.98
CA LYS A 141 14.23 5.58 9.11
C LYS A 141 14.63 4.63 7.98
N PHE A 142 14.90 3.36 8.30
CA PHE A 142 15.20 2.33 7.30
C PHE A 142 14.00 2.08 6.38
N ASN A 143 12.79 1.95 6.93
CA ASN A 143 11.55 1.71 6.20
C ASN A 143 11.30 2.80 5.14
N LEU A 144 11.42 4.07 5.53
CA LEU A 144 11.25 5.22 4.64
C LEU A 144 12.34 5.32 3.59
N ALA A 145 13.59 5.04 3.97
CA ALA A 145 14.70 4.98 3.01
C ALA A 145 14.46 3.90 1.94
N MET A 146 13.96 2.73 2.35
CA MET A 146 13.62 1.65 1.43
C MET A 146 12.43 1.99 0.53
N SER A 147 11.34 2.54 1.07
CA SER A 147 10.19 2.99 0.27
C SER A 147 10.58 3.98 -0.81
N ARG A 148 11.37 5.01 -0.46
CA ARG A 148 11.83 6.06 -1.39
C ARG A 148 12.75 5.51 -2.50
N LYS A 149 13.44 4.40 -2.23
CA LYS A 149 14.31 3.68 -3.17
C LYS A 149 13.60 2.55 -3.93
N SER A 150 12.33 2.31 -3.63
CA SER A 150 11.47 1.28 -4.20
C SER A 150 10.55 1.87 -5.30
N GLY A 151 11.08 2.78 -6.14
CA GLY A 151 10.40 3.29 -7.35
C GLY A 151 10.13 2.18 -8.36
N ARG A 152 9.86 2.42 -9.65
CA ARG A 152 9.60 1.27 -10.56
C ARG A 152 10.84 0.39 -10.83
N ASN A 153 12.05 0.95 -10.85
CA ASN A 153 13.29 0.19 -10.66
C ASN A 153 13.71 0.16 -9.18
N VAL A 154 14.29 -0.96 -8.71
CA VAL A 154 14.83 -1.04 -7.33
C VAL A 154 16.25 -0.50 -7.32
N ASP A 155 16.51 0.55 -6.54
CA ASP A 155 17.89 1.05 -6.36
C ASP A 155 18.76 -0.04 -5.69
N SER A 156 19.96 -0.24 -6.25
CA SER A 156 20.95 -1.19 -5.73
C SER A 156 21.63 -0.71 -4.44
N GLY A 157 21.64 0.61 -4.20
CA GLY A 157 22.32 1.23 -3.07
C GLY A 157 21.60 0.99 -1.74
N ILE A 158 22.23 0.20 -0.86
CA ILE A 158 21.79 0.10 0.54
C ILE A 158 22.24 1.37 1.27
N ASP A 159 21.33 2.02 1.99
CA ASP A 159 21.74 3.06 2.94
C ASP A 159 22.45 2.40 4.13
N LEU A 160 23.78 2.25 4.01
CA LEU A 160 24.64 1.57 4.99
C LEU A 160 24.55 2.21 6.39
N LYS A 161 24.29 3.52 6.46
CA LYS A 161 24.14 4.23 7.73
C LYS A 161 22.84 3.83 8.42
N SER A 162 21.71 3.86 7.70
CA SER A 162 20.42 3.42 8.25
C SER A 162 20.42 1.91 8.55
N ALA A 163 21.05 1.10 7.69
CA ALA A 163 21.15 -0.34 7.87
C ALA A 163 21.98 -0.73 9.11
N SER A 164 23.11 -0.05 9.38
CA SER A 164 23.93 -0.32 10.56
C SER A 164 23.24 0.10 11.87
N GLN A 165 22.54 1.24 11.88
CA GLN A 165 21.73 1.66 13.03
C GLN A 165 20.58 0.69 13.32
N LEU A 166 19.93 0.18 12.27
CA LEU A 166 18.93 -0.86 12.40
C LEU A 166 19.55 -2.15 12.97
N ALA A 167 20.69 -2.60 12.42
CA ALA A 167 21.36 -3.84 12.79
C ALA A 167 21.65 -3.94 14.29
N LEU A 168 22.13 -2.85 14.90
CA LEU A 168 22.41 -2.77 16.35
C LEU A 168 21.15 -2.94 17.22
N ASN A 169 19.97 -2.70 16.67
CA ASN A 169 18.69 -2.71 17.40
C ASN A 169 17.75 -3.87 17.00
N LEU A 170 18.11 -4.70 16.01
CA LEU A 170 17.25 -5.76 15.48
C LEU A 170 16.66 -6.69 16.58
N PRO A 171 17.44 -7.20 17.55
CA PRO A 171 16.89 -8.12 18.55
C PRO A 171 15.92 -7.41 19.52
N SER A 172 16.24 -6.18 19.93
CA SER A 172 15.40 -5.40 20.85
C SER A 172 14.08 -4.97 20.19
N MET A 173 14.04 -4.87 18.86
CA MET A 173 12.85 -4.59 18.05
C MET A 173 11.96 -5.82 17.83
N GLY A 174 12.47 -7.04 18.01
CA GLY A 174 11.70 -8.28 17.85
C GLY A 174 11.93 -9.03 16.54
N ILE A 175 12.94 -8.63 15.76
CA ILE A 175 13.30 -9.32 14.52
C ILE A 175 13.78 -10.73 14.84
N LYS A 176 13.19 -11.73 14.18
CA LYS A 176 13.45 -13.15 14.41
C LYS A 176 14.64 -13.62 13.59
N VAL A 177 15.35 -14.63 14.10
CA VAL A 177 16.45 -15.29 13.38
C VAL A 177 15.98 -15.83 12.02
N LYS A 178 14.77 -16.42 11.96
CA LYS A 178 14.16 -16.90 10.71
C LYS A 178 14.09 -15.80 9.65
N THR A 179 13.72 -14.58 10.04
CA THR A 179 13.64 -13.42 9.15
C THR A 179 15.01 -12.97 8.66
N LEU A 180 16.04 -13.01 9.52
CA LEU A 180 17.41 -12.71 9.10
C LEU A 180 17.94 -13.75 8.09
N VAL A 181 17.63 -15.03 8.32
CA VAL A 181 17.95 -16.11 7.37
C VAL A 181 17.24 -15.90 6.03
N ASP A 182 15.97 -15.51 6.06
CA ASP A 182 15.18 -15.24 4.85
C ASP A 182 15.74 -14.05 4.05
N VAL A 183 16.10 -12.95 4.72
CA VAL A 183 16.77 -11.80 4.10
C VAL A 183 18.15 -12.19 3.55
N ALA A 184 18.93 -12.99 4.28
CA ALA A 184 20.22 -13.46 3.80
C ALA A 184 20.07 -14.35 2.56
N GLY A 185 19.09 -15.25 2.55
CA GLY A 185 18.74 -16.09 1.41
C GLY A 185 18.35 -15.28 0.18
N GLN A 186 17.60 -14.19 0.38
CA GLN A 186 17.28 -13.24 -0.68
C GLN A 186 18.54 -12.59 -1.25
N ILE A 187 19.44 -12.06 -0.41
CA ILE A 187 20.70 -11.44 -0.87
C ILE A 187 21.55 -12.45 -1.66
N VAL A 188 21.62 -13.70 -1.22
CA VAL A 188 22.30 -14.77 -1.97
C VAL A 188 21.62 -15.00 -3.33
N SER A 189 20.28 -15.06 -3.36
CA SER A 189 19.53 -15.27 -4.59
C SER A 189 19.73 -14.15 -5.62
N GLU A 190 19.89 -12.91 -5.17
CA GLU A 190 20.17 -11.76 -6.04
C GLU A 190 21.56 -11.80 -6.65
N ARG A 191 22.54 -12.39 -5.95
CA ARG A 191 23.90 -12.57 -6.48
C ARG A 191 23.96 -13.67 -7.54
N LEU A 192 23.09 -14.67 -7.44
CA LEU A 192 22.96 -15.74 -8.42
C LEU A 192 22.17 -15.27 -9.64
N ASP A 193 21.04 -14.61 -9.40
CA ASP A 193 20.14 -14.11 -10.42
C ASP A 193 19.81 -12.64 -10.15
N THR A 194 20.43 -11.74 -10.89
CA THR A 194 20.33 -10.29 -10.66
C THR A 194 18.91 -9.75 -10.74
N TRP A 195 18.03 -10.38 -11.53
CA TRP A 195 16.62 -10.00 -11.66
C TRP A 195 15.83 -10.18 -10.34
N LYS A 196 16.27 -11.10 -9.45
CA LYS A 196 15.61 -11.33 -8.15
C LYS A 196 15.72 -10.14 -7.20
N LYS A 197 16.52 -9.11 -7.53
CA LYS A 197 16.53 -7.82 -6.80
C LYS A 197 15.13 -7.21 -6.67
N ASN A 198 14.23 -7.50 -7.62
CA ASN A 198 12.85 -7.03 -7.57
C ASN A 198 12.09 -7.55 -6.34
N ARG A 199 12.48 -8.70 -5.78
CA ARG A 199 11.88 -9.27 -4.56
C ARG A 199 12.22 -8.48 -3.30
N ARG A 200 13.19 -7.56 -3.29
CA ARG A 200 13.49 -6.69 -2.13
C ARG A 200 12.26 -5.97 -1.59
N ARG A 201 11.31 -5.63 -2.47
CA ARG A 201 10.02 -5.00 -2.15
C ARG A 201 9.15 -5.85 -1.21
N VAL A 202 9.26 -7.17 -1.34
CA VAL A 202 8.53 -8.15 -0.51
C VAL A 202 9.08 -8.17 0.92
N PHE A 203 10.35 -7.83 1.14
CA PHE A 203 11.00 -7.96 2.44
C PHE A 203 10.71 -6.81 3.41
N GLN A 204 10.21 -5.67 2.93
CA GLN A 204 9.78 -4.57 3.80
C GLN A 204 8.71 -5.04 4.80
N PRO A 205 7.56 -5.63 4.38
CA PRO A 205 6.58 -6.15 5.33
C PRO A 205 7.09 -7.37 6.12
N VAL A 206 8.05 -8.16 5.61
CA VAL A 206 8.64 -9.28 6.37
C VAL A 206 9.37 -8.78 7.62
N LEU A 207 10.18 -7.72 7.49
CA LEU A 207 10.84 -7.08 8.63
C LEU A 207 9.83 -6.40 9.55
N ALA A 208 8.87 -5.66 8.97
CA ALA A 208 7.84 -4.95 9.72
C ALA A 208 6.97 -5.89 10.56
N PHE A 209 6.61 -7.06 10.01
CA PHE A 209 5.69 -7.99 10.64
C PHE A 209 6.25 -8.60 11.93
N ASP A 210 7.56 -8.83 12.03
CA ASP A 210 8.17 -9.30 13.27
C ASP A 210 8.04 -8.28 14.41
N ILE A 211 8.24 -7.00 14.09
CA ILE A 211 8.04 -5.90 15.04
C ILE A 211 6.58 -5.82 15.46
N PHE A 212 5.66 -5.85 14.49
CA PHE A 212 4.22 -5.88 14.74
C PHE A 212 3.80 -7.08 15.63
N SER A 213 4.28 -8.28 15.28
CA SER A 213 4.04 -9.54 16.00
C SER A 213 4.48 -9.45 17.47
N LYS A 214 5.62 -8.79 17.74
CA LYS A 214 6.07 -8.48 19.11
C LYS A 214 5.19 -7.44 19.79
N LEU A 215 4.82 -6.37 19.09
CA LEU A 215 3.98 -5.30 19.63
C LEU A 215 2.60 -5.82 20.07
N ILE A 216 1.90 -6.60 19.23
CA ILE A 216 0.57 -7.13 19.60
C ILE A 216 0.65 -8.08 20.82
N ARG A 217 1.73 -8.86 20.95
CA ARG A 217 1.93 -9.78 22.08
C ARG A 217 2.26 -9.07 23.38
N THR A 218 3.00 -7.97 23.30
CA THR A 218 3.46 -7.22 24.48
C THR A 218 2.50 -6.12 24.92
N LYS A 219 1.78 -5.51 23.97
CA LYS A 219 0.85 -4.39 24.23
C LYS A 219 -0.60 -4.82 24.33
N LYS A 220 -0.98 -5.94 23.68
CA LYS A 220 -2.35 -6.49 23.69
C LYS A 220 -3.47 -5.46 23.39
N PRO A 221 -3.35 -4.70 22.29
CA PRO A 221 -4.33 -3.66 21.94
C PRO A 221 -5.73 -4.24 21.75
N THR A 222 -6.77 -3.46 21.94
CA THR A 222 -8.17 -3.90 21.67
C THR A 222 -8.43 -4.08 20.17
N PHE A 223 -7.76 -3.27 19.37
CA PHE A 223 -7.78 -3.28 17.92
C PHE A 223 -6.38 -2.98 17.43
N ALA A 224 -5.88 -3.72 16.45
CA ALA A 224 -4.60 -3.41 15.81
C ALA A 224 -4.69 -3.54 14.28
N THR A 225 -4.02 -2.66 13.56
CA THR A 225 -3.87 -2.74 12.10
C THR A 225 -2.43 -3.03 11.70
N PHE A 226 -2.28 -3.75 10.59
CA PHE A 226 -1.00 -3.94 9.91
C PHE A 226 -1.19 -3.91 8.40
N PHE A 227 -0.60 -2.92 7.75
CA PHE A 227 -0.66 -2.79 6.29
C PHE A 227 0.51 -3.41 5.57
N SER A 228 0.19 -4.01 4.42
CA SER A 228 1.15 -4.72 3.60
C SER A 228 0.80 -4.69 2.12
N ASN A 229 1.70 -4.12 1.32
CA ASN A 229 1.56 -3.99 -0.13
C ASN A 229 2.26 -5.09 -0.97
N HIS A 230 2.99 -6.01 -0.35
CA HIS A 230 3.92 -6.88 -1.11
C HIS A 230 3.24 -7.74 -2.18
N VAL A 231 2.05 -8.31 -1.89
CA VAL A 231 1.33 -9.11 -2.89
C VAL A 231 0.78 -8.23 -4.01
N ALA A 232 0.10 -7.12 -3.71
CA ALA A 232 -0.36 -6.13 -4.70
C ALA A 232 0.75 -5.67 -5.64
N SER A 233 1.90 -5.28 -5.08
CA SER A 233 3.04 -4.81 -5.89
C SER A 233 3.57 -5.86 -6.85
N THR A 234 3.49 -7.14 -6.48
CA THR A 234 3.90 -8.27 -7.29
C THR A 234 2.83 -8.63 -8.32
N MET A 235 1.55 -8.57 -7.95
CA MET A 235 0.42 -8.79 -8.87
C MET A 235 0.42 -7.77 -10.01
N HIS A 236 0.57 -6.48 -9.71
CA HIS A 236 0.66 -5.44 -10.73
C HIS A 236 1.72 -5.75 -11.78
N ARG A 237 2.85 -6.36 -11.41
CA ARG A 237 3.94 -6.62 -12.35
C ARG A 237 3.81 -7.96 -13.06
N TYR A 238 3.46 -9.00 -12.31
CA TYR A 238 3.67 -10.38 -12.75
C TYR A 238 2.39 -11.20 -12.90
N TRP A 239 1.21 -10.57 -12.88
CA TRP A 239 -0.05 -11.25 -13.16
C TRP A 239 -0.02 -11.97 -14.52
N ALA A 240 0.47 -11.32 -15.57
CA ALA A 240 0.60 -11.96 -16.89
C ALA A 240 1.50 -13.21 -16.89
N ALA A 241 2.51 -13.24 -16.03
CA ALA A 241 3.40 -14.39 -15.93
C ALA A 241 2.71 -15.59 -15.26
N THR A 242 1.85 -15.32 -14.27
CA THR A 242 1.14 -16.35 -13.49
C THR A 242 -0.18 -16.78 -14.12
N PHE A 243 -0.91 -15.85 -14.75
CA PHE A 243 -2.23 -16.05 -15.36
C PHE A 243 -2.23 -15.59 -16.83
N PRO A 244 -1.43 -16.20 -17.72
CA PRO A 244 -1.31 -15.75 -19.11
C PRO A 244 -2.61 -15.87 -19.91
N ASN A 245 -3.51 -16.77 -19.48
CA ASN A 245 -4.79 -17.01 -20.15
C ASN A 245 -5.87 -15.95 -19.83
N ASP A 246 -5.59 -15.01 -18.92
CA ASP A 246 -6.53 -13.93 -18.59
C ASP A 246 -6.52 -12.81 -19.65
N TYR A 247 -5.57 -12.85 -20.60
CA TYR A 247 -5.36 -11.80 -21.60
C TYR A 247 -5.81 -12.26 -22.98
N LYS A 248 -6.52 -11.38 -23.69
CA LYS A 248 -6.87 -11.60 -25.11
C LYS A 248 -5.67 -11.44 -26.04
N GLU A 249 -4.81 -10.47 -25.72
CA GLU A 249 -3.57 -10.17 -26.43
C GLU A 249 -2.42 -10.25 -25.43
N TYR A 250 -1.36 -10.98 -25.81
CA TYR A 250 -0.21 -11.25 -24.94
C TYR A 250 1.09 -10.83 -25.65
N ASN A 251 1.53 -9.60 -25.37
CA ASN A 251 2.68 -8.95 -26.01
C ASN A 251 3.91 -8.95 -25.09
N LEU A 252 4.11 -10.04 -24.35
CA LEU A 252 5.29 -10.30 -23.52
C LEU A 252 5.97 -11.59 -24.01
N SER A 253 7.30 -11.66 -23.89
CA SER A 253 8.05 -12.83 -24.36
C SER A 253 7.82 -14.07 -23.50
N ASP A 254 8.00 -15.26 -24.09
CA ASP A 254 7.97 -16.53 -23.35
C ASP A 254 9.06 -16.57 -22.27
N ASP A 255 10.23 -16.00 -22.53
CA ASP A 255 11.32 -15.89 -21.55
C ASP A 255 10.90 -15.05 -20.34
N TRP A 256 10.21 -13.94 -20.56
CA TRP A 256 9.67 -13.11 -19.49
C TRP A 256 8.65 -13.88 -18.65
N LYS A 257 7.67 -14.51 -19.32
CA LYS A 257 6.62 -15.32 -18.67
C LYS A 257 7.23 -16.42 -17.79
N ASN A 258 8.13 -17.22 -18.35
CA ASN A 258 8.76 -18.32 -17.63
C ASN A 258 9.58 -17.82 -16.43
N LYS A 259 10.31 -16.72 -16.59
CA LYS A 259 11.14 -16.11 -15.55
C LYS A 259 10.33 -15.64 -14.35
N PHE A 260 9.17 -15.01 -14.57
CA PHE A 260 8.40 -14.36 -13.51
C PHE A 260 7.16 -15.14 -13.02
N SER A 261 6.87 -16.31 -13.62
CA SER A 261 5.65 -17.10 -13.33
C SER A 261 5.43 -17.47 -11.85
N GLY A 262 6.51 -17.56 -11.07
CA GLY A 262 6.48 -17.88 -9.63
C GLY A 262 6.54 -16.69 -8.68
N GLU A 263 6.55 -15.44 -9.16
CA GLU A 263 6.72 -14.28 -8.28
C GLU A 263 5.51 -14.03 -7.38
N ILE A 264 4.28 -14.22 -7.88
CA ILE A 264 3.06 -14.13 -7.07
C ILE A 264 3.10 -15.19 -5.96
N ASP A 265 3.47 -16.44 -6.26
CA ASP A 265 3.62 -17.51 -5.26
C ASP A 265 4.63 -17.13 -4.18
N PHE A 266 5.78 -16.57 -4.59
CA PHE A 266 6.82 -16.15 -3.67
C PHE A 266 6.32 -15.08 -2.70
N ALA A 267 5.64 -14.04 -3.20
CA ALA A 267 5.06 -13.01 -2.35
C ALA A 267 4.00 -13.60 -1.39
N PHE A 268 3.12 -14.45 -1.91
CA PHE A 268 2.05 -15.06 -1.15
C PHE A 268 2.55 -16.02 -0.05
N SER A 269 3.69 -16.68 -0.26
CA SER A 269 4.34 -17.51 0.77
C SER A 269 4.76 -16.71 2.01
N LYS A 270 5.05 -15.41 1.85
CA LYS A 270 5.33 -14.51 2.98
C LYS A 270 4.04 -14.17 3.73
N PHE A 271 2.96 -13.85 3.00
CA PHE A 271 1.64 -13.69 3.60
C PHE A 271 1.19 -14.95 4.37
N GLU A 272 1.38 -16.15 3.82
CA GLU A 272 1.06 -17.40 4.52
C GLU A 272 1.77 -17.49 5.88
N SER A 273 3.06 -17.15 5.93
CA SER A 273 3.84 -17.13 7.18
C SER A 273 3.30 -16.12 8.18
N PHE A 274 2.80 -14.97 7.72
CA PHE A 274 2.16 -13.96 8.58
C PHE A 274 0.81 -14.46 9.10
N PHE A 275 -0.01 -15.00 8.21
CA PHE A 275 -1.33 -15.56 8.54
C PHE A 275 -1.21 -16.67 9.57
N GLU A 276 -0.28 -17.62 9.39
CA GLU A 276 0.00 -18.66 10.37
C GLU A 276 0.39 -18.08 11.74
N ASN A 277 1.22 -17.04 11.78
CA ASN A 277 1.61 -16.39 13.03
C ASN A 277 0.44 -15.71 13.75
N LEU A 278 -0.48 -15.11 12.99
CA LEU A 278 -1.67 -14.45 13.51
C LEU A 278 -2.72 -15.45 14.01
N VAL A 279 -2.96 -16.52 13.25
CA VAL A 279 -3.87 -17.61 13.67
C VAL A 279 -3.38 -18.23 14.97
N LYS A 280 -2.09 -18.60 15.05
CA LYS A 280 -1.50 -19.12 16.30
C LYS A 280 -1.57 -18.13 17.47
N PHE A 281 -1.52 -16.82 17.19
CA PHE A 281 -1.71 -15.81 18.22
C PHE A 281 -3.15 -15.82 18.75
N ALA A 282 -4.14 -15.85 17.85
CA ALA A 282 -5.56 -15.90 18.23
C ALA A 282 -5.92 -17.21 18.96
N ASP A 283 -5.37 -18.35 18.53
CA ASP A 283 -5.54 -19.64 19.24
C ASP A 283 -5.09 -19.57 20.70
N GLN A 284 -4.01 -18.83 20.96
CA GLN A 284 -3.46 -18.62 22.31
C GLN A 284 -4.15 -17.49 23.08
N ASN A 285 -4.90 -16.63 22.40
CA ASN A 285 -5.57 -15.46 22.96
C ASN A 285 -6.99 -15.41 22.37
N PRO A 286 -7.88 -16.30 22.82
CA PRO A 286 -9.16 -16.54 22.17
C PRO A 286 -10.10 -15.35 22.23
N GLU A 287 -9.76 -14.24 22.91
CA GLU A 287 -10.47 -12.96 22.84
C GLU A 287 -10.25 -12.20 21.52
N TYR A 288 -9.25 -12.57 20.71
CA TYR A 288 -8.94 -11.93 19.44
C TYR A 288 -9.54 -12.69 18.25
N LYS A 289 -10.09 -11.92 17.30
CA LYS A 289 -10.33 -12.36 15.93
C LYS A 289 -9.23 -11.83 15.01
N ILE A 290 -8.86 -12.61 14.01
CA ILE A 290 -7.99 -12.15 12.93
C ILE A 290 -8.87 -11.80 11.73
N VAL A 291 -8.72 -10.59 11.23
CA VAL A 291 -9.36 -10.12 10.00
C VAL A 291 -8.25 -9.86 8.99
N VAL A 292 -8.26 -10.56 7.86
CA VAL A 292 -7.45 -10.19 6.69
C VAL A 292 -8.39 -9.51 5.71
N ALA A 293 -8.09 -8.30 5.25
CA ALA A 293 -8.95 -7.60 4.32
C ALA A 293 -8.17 -6.89 3.22
N SER A 294 -8.81 -6.71 2.07
CA SER A 294 -8.41 -5.85 0.97
C SER A 294 -9.47 -4.77 0.78
N SER A 295 -9.06 -3.51 0.55
CA SER A 295 -9.97 -2.40 0.27
C SER A 295 -10.55 -2.43 -1.16
N MET A 296 -9.91 -3.18 -2.05
CA MET A 296 -10.28 -3.42 -3.45
C MET A 296 -9.51 -4.67 -3.94
N GLY A 297 -9.60 -5.06 -5.21
CA GLY A 297 -8.83 -6.16 -5.79
C GLY A 297 -7.99 -5.75 -6.99
N GLN A 298 -7.38 -6.73 -7.65
CA GLN A 298 -6.80 -6.57 -8.99
C GLN A 298 -7.32 -7.63 -9.96
N GLU A 299 -7.33 -7.32 -11.25
CA GLU A 299 -7.53 -8.27 -12.35
C GLU A 299 -6.57 -7.98 -13.50
N ALA A 300 -6.52 -8.89 -14.48
CA ALA A 300 -5.73 -8.70 -15.69
C ALA A 300 -6.12 -7.40 -16.43
N THR A 301 -5.12 -6.61 -16.81
CA THR A 301 -5.31 -5.43 -17.67
C THR A 301 -4.73 -5.65 -19.05
N LYS A 302 -3.43 -5.41 -19.24
CA LYS A 302 -2.71 -5.52 -20.50
C LYS A 302 -1.44 -6.31 -20.27
N ALA A 303 -1.06 -7.15 -21.21
CA ALA A 303 0.22 -7.84 -21.18
C ALA A 303 1.15 -7.20 -22.21
N GLU A 304 1.69 -6.02 -21.90
CA GLU A 304 2.49 -5.22 -22.82
C GLU A 304 3.93 -5.06 -22.35
N GLN A 305 4.86 -5.12 -23.30
CA GLN A 305 6.26 -4.78 -23.04
C GLN A 305 6.39 -3.28 -22.78
N LEU A 306 7.10 -2.95 -21.69
CA LEU A 306 7.47 -1.58 -21.37
C LEU A 306 8.98 -1.50 -21.24
N SER A 307 9.65 -1.02 -22.28
CA SER A 307 11.11 -0.90 -22.29
C SER A 307 11.58 0.34 -21.56
N THR A 308 10.86 1.47 -21.68
CA THR A 308 11.22 2.72 -21.01
C THR A 308 10.00 3.48 -20.47
N GLU A 309 10.22 4.31 -19.45
CA GLU A 309 9.20 5.21 -18.92
C GLU A 309 9.82 6.56 -18.52
N LEU A 310 9.09 7.65 -18.74
CA LEU A 310 9.55 9.00 -18.44
C LEU A 310 9.58 9.26 -16.92
N TYR A 311 10.75 9.61 -16.40
CA TYR A 311 10.97 9.94 -14.99
C TYR A 311 11.42 11.39 -14.85
N CYS A 312 10.99 12.06 -13.78
CA CYS A 312 11.64 13.27 -13.30
C CYS A 312 12.68 12.91 -12.23
N LYS A 313 13.97 12.93 -12.62
CA LYS A 313 15.09 12.68 -11.69
C LYS A 313 15.56 13.96 -11.00
N ASN A 314 15.24 15.13 -11.54
CA ASN A 314 15.54 16.43 -10.95
C ASN A 314 14.35 17.38 -11.01
N LEU A 315 13.49 17.29 -9.99
CA LEU A 315 12.28 18.11 -9.87
C LEU A 315 12.58 19.61 -9.70
N GLY A 316 13.73 19.95 -9.14
CA GLY A 316 14.20 21.34 -9.06
C GLY A 316 14.49 21.93 -10.42
N LYS A 317 15.09 21.16 -11.33
CA LYS A 317 15.32 21.60 -12.71
C LYS A 317 14.00 21.75 -13.47
N PHE A 318 13.09 20.79 -13.30
CA PHE A 318 11.76 20.82 -13.90
C PHE A 318 10.95 22.06 -13.48
N THR A 319 10.84 22.30 -12.17
CA THR A 319 10.12 23.47 -11.63
C THR A 319 10.80 24.79 -11.99
N SER A 320 12.14 24.84 -12.01
CA SER A 320 12.89 26.04 -12.42
C SER A 320 12.66 26.37 -13.89
N PHE A 321 12.62 25.35 -14.76
CA PHE A 321 12.29 25.52 -16.17
C PHE A 321 10.88 26.13 -16.36
N LEU A 322 9.93 25.71 -15.53
CA LEU A 322 8.56 26.23 -15.52
C LEU A 322 8.40 27.58 -14.79
N GLY A 323 9.51 28.22 -14.39
CA GLY A 323 9.51 29.58 -13.87
C GLY A 323 9.44 29.73 -12.34
N LEU A 324 9.58 28.63 -11.59
CA LEU A 324 9.63 28.67 -10.13
C LEU A 324 11.05 28.82 -9.59
N LYS A 325 11.21 29.57 -8.52
CA LYS A 325 12.47 29.69 -7.77
C LYS A 325 12.47 28.76 -6.56
N LYS A 326 13.66 28.54 -6.00
CA LYS A 326 13.81 27.86 -4.72
C LYS A 326 13.04 28.61 -3.63
N GLY A 327 12.20 27.90 -2.88
CA GLY A 327 11.35 28.46 -1.82
C GLY A 327 9.96 28.86 -2.28
N GLU A 328 9.69 28.87 -3.59
CA GLU A 328 8.33 29.10 -4.14
C GLU A 328 7.52 27.79 -4.30
N TRP A 329 8.12 26.66 -3.91
CA TRP A 329 7.51 25.36 -3.97
C TRP A 329 8.13 24.38 -2.96
N GLU A 330 7.37 23.34 -2.63
CA GLU A 330 7.79 22.25 -1.78
C GLU A 330 7.35 20.91 -2.39
N GLN A 331 8.24 19.92 -2.44
CA GLN A 331 7.87 18.58 -2.86
C GLN A 331 7.02 17.90 -1.79
N LYS A 332 5.88 17.34 -2.21
CA LYS A 332 5.05 16.47 -1.39
C LYS A 332 5.25 15.01 -1.80
N ILE A 333 4.86 14.11 -0.91
CA ILE A 333 5.00 12.68 -1.18
C ILE A 333 4.02 12.28 -2.28
N ALA A 334 4.52 11.45 -3.20
CA ALA A 334 3.75 10.86 -4.28
C ALA A 334 4.34 9.49 -4.62
N MET A 335 3.55 8.66 -5.29
CA MET A 335 4.05 7.41 -5.87
C MET A 335 4.27 7.61 -7.36
N HIS A 336 5.43 7.17 -7.85
CA HIS A 336 5.76 7.17 -9.27
C HIS A 336 4.64 6.47 -10.08
N PRO A 337 4.18 7.02 -11.22
CA PRO A 337 4.73 8.16 -11.98
C PRO A 337 4.22 9.56 -11.58
N GLN A 338 3.60 9.71 -10.42
CA GLN A 338 3.08 10.99 -9.96
C GLN A 338 4.12 11.78 -9.16
N TYR A 339 4.06 13.10 -9.31
CA TYR A 339 4.89 14.06 -8.60
C TYR A 339 4.00 15.12 -7.95
N ASN A 340 3.95 15.14 -6.62
CA ASN A 340 3.12 16.06 -5.86
C ASN A 340 3.94 17.25 -5.36
N LEU A 341 3.37 18.45 -5.45
CA LEU A 341 4.00 19.72 -5.12
C LEU A 341 3.00 20.63 -4.40
N THR A 342 3.49 21.46 -3.49
CA THR A 342 2.76 22.66 -3.04
C THR A 342 3.48 23.89 -3.57
N ILE A 343 2.73 24.82 -4.14
CA ILE A 343 3.23 26.04 -4.79
C ILE A 343 2.78 27.26 -3.98
N SER A 344 3.66 28.25 -3.84
CA SER A 344 3.32 29.50 -3.17
C SER A 344 2.15 30.22 -3.85
N PRO A 345 1.23 30.86 -3.09
CA PRO A 345 0.01 31.45 -3.63
C PRO A 345 0.21 32.35 -4.85
N GLU A 346 1.25 33.19 -4.85
CA GLU A 346 1.58 34.13 -5.91
C GLU A 346 2.09 33.49 -7.21
N LYS A 347 2.39 32.19 -7.20
CA LYS A 347 2.90 31.45 -8.36
C LYS A 347 1.91 30.45 -8.96
N ILE A 348 0.81 30.16 -8.26
CA ILE A 348 -0.15 29.11 -8.62
C ILE A 348 -0.61 29.26 -10.09
N ASP A 349 -1.10 30.43 -10.47
CA ASP A 349 -1.66 30.64 -11.82
C ASP A 349 -0.58 30.53 -12.90
N SER A 350 0.56 31.19 -12.68
CA SER A 350 1.68 31.15 -13.64
C SER A 350 2.25 29.74 -13.85
N PHE A 351 2.28 28.92 -12.79
CA PHE A 351 2.74 27.54 -12.87
C PHE A 351 1.71 26.64 -13.55
N SER A 352 0.43 26.82 -13.26
CA SER A 352 -0.68 26.12 -13.92
C SER A 352 -0.68 26.39 -15.43
N ASP A 353 -0.48 27.65 -15.84
CA ASP A 353 -0.39 28.01 -17.25
C ASP A 353 0.86 27.45 -17.91
N ALA A 354 2.01 27.46 -17.22
CA ALA A 354 3.22 26.81 -17.73
C ALA A 354 3.03 25.29 -17.94
N LEU A 355 2.35 24.59 -17.02
CA LEU A 355 2.08 23.15 -17.17
C LEU A 355 1.19 22.83 -18.38
N LYS A 356 0.19 23.68 -18.68
CA LYS A 356 -0.70 23.51 -19.85
C LYS A 356 0.06 23.61 -21.18
N GLU A 357 1.19 24.30 -21.19
CA GLU A 357 2.06 24.46 -22.37
C GLU A 357 3.06 23.31 -22.56
N VAL A 358 3.06 22.30 -21.68
CA VAL A 358 3.93 21.11 -21.79
C VAL A 358 3.21 20.00 -22.56
N PHE A 359 3.83 19.52 -23.63
CA PHE A 359 3.35 18.41 -24.45
C PHE A 359 4.41 17.31 -24.55
N ILE A 360 3.99 16.06 -24.32
CA ILE A 360 4.86 14.88 -24.36
C ILE A 360 4.22 13.89 -25.35
N ASN A 361 4.96 13.48 -26.39
CA ASN A 361 4.41 12.72 -27.53
C ASN A 361 3.11 13.35 -28.09
N VAL A 362 3.12 14.67 -28.29
CA VAL A 362 1.98 15.45 -28.84
C VAL A 362 0.74 15.49 -27.92
N LYS A 363 0.78 14.86 -26.75
CA LYS A 363 -0.31 14.90 -25.76
C LYS A 363 -0.02 15.96 -24.69
N PRO A 364 -1.03 16.72 -24.24
CA PRO A 364 -0.84 17.67 -23.15
C PRO A 364 -0.48 16.93 -21.86
N LEU A 365 0.38 17.55 -21.04
CA LEU A 365 0.71 17.05 -19.72
C LEU A 365 -0.53 16.99 -18.82
N ILE A 366 -0.76 15.85 -18.20
CA ILE A 366 -1.88 15.65 -17.29
C ILE A 366 -1.45 16.05 -15.88
N PHE A 367 -2.20 16.94 -15.25
CA PHE A 367 -2.02 17.31 -13.85
C PHE A 367 -3.36 17.64 -13.18
N ARG A 368 -3.39 17.57 -11.84
CA ARG A 368 -4.51 18.01 -10.99
C ARG A 368 -4.04 19.17 -10.12
N GLN A 369 -4.93 20.14 -9.90
CA GLN A 369 -4.74 21.24 -8.95
C GLN A 369 -5.85 21.18 -7.88
N LYS A 370 -5.46 21.39 -6.62
CA LYS A 370 -6.36 21.49 -5.46
C LYS A 370 -6.14 22.82 -4.71
N GLU A 371 -7.00 23.08 -3.72
CA GLU A 371 -6.86 24.24 -2.84
C GLU A 371 -5.49 24.30 -2.15
N GLY A 372 -5.08 25.49 -1.72
CA GLY A 372 -3.80 25.69 -1.03
C GLY A 372 -2.56 25.50 -1.92
N GLY A 373 -2.72 25.52 -3.24
CA GLY A 373 -1.60 25.42 -4.19
C GLY A 373 -1.04 24.01 -4.35
N PHE A 374 -1.81 22.97 -4.04
CA PHE A 374 -1.37 21.58 -4.25
C PHE A 374 -1.55 21.16 -5.72
N PHE A 375 -0.48 20.61 -6.31
CA PHE A 375 -0.45 20.07 -7.66
C PHE A 375 -0.02 18.59 -7.63
N SER A 376 -0.66 17.77 -8.46
CA SER A 376 -0.24 16.40 -8.76
C SER A 376 0.01 16.26 -10.26
N ILE A 377 1.26 16.00 -10.65
CA ILE A 377 1.73 15.98 -12.04
C ILE A 377 2.04 14.54 -12.46
N ASN A 378 1.49 14.10 -13.60
CA ASN A 378 1.71 12.75 -14.11
C ASN A 378 2.87 12.73 -15.12
N LEU A 379 4.02 12.18 -14.71
CA LEU A 379 5.19 11.97 -15.56
C LEU A 379 5.50 10.46 -15.57
N GLY A 380 4.93 9.75 -16.55
CA GLY A 380 5.04 8.29 -16.71
C GLY A 380 4.74 7.85 -18.14
N HIS A 381 5.15 8.68 -19.10
CA HIS A 381 4.96 8.40 -20.51
C HIS A 381 5.82 7.21 -20.90
N ARG A 382 5.23 6.28 -21.66
CA ARG A 382 5.79 4.96 -21.92
C ARG A 382 6.48 4.93 -23.28
N ASN A 383 7.61 4.23 -23.36
CA ASN A 383 8.34 3.93 -24.60
C ASN A 383 8.50 5.17 -25.49
N LEU A 384 9.01 6.28 -24.93
CA LEU A 384 9.23 7.50 -25.71
C LEU A 384 10.26 7.22 -26.82
N GLU A 385 9.89 7.55 -28.06
CA GLU A 385 10.77 7.41 -29.23
C GLU A 385 11.82 8.53 -29.29
N GLU A 386 11.44 9.73 -28.83
CA GLU A 386 12.31 10.91 -28.83
C GLU A 386 12.55 11.38 -27.38
N ASP A 387 13.81 11.71 -27.06
CA ASP A 387 14.20 12.29 -25.77
C ASP A 387 13.95 13.81 -25.71
N GLN A 388 12.74 14.23 -26.09
CA GLN A 388 12.32 15.63 -26.03
C GLN A 388 10.83 15.80 -25.74
N ILE A 389 10.48 16.99 -25.24
CA ILE A 389 9.10 17.46 -25.10
C ILE A 389 8.87 18.68 -26.00
N SER A 390 7.63 19.10 -26.16
CA SER A 390 7.30 20.43 -26.68
C SER A 390 6.86 21.35 -25.55
N PHE A 391 7.41 22.55 -25.50
CA PHE A 391 7.01 23.62 -24.58
C PHE A 391 6.84 24.91 -25.37
N ARG A 392 5.63 25.50 -25.36
CA ARG A 392 5.28 26.70 -26.14
C ARG A 392 5.65 26.59 -27.63
N GLY A 393 5.47 25.40 -28.20
CA GLY A 393 5.77 25.11 -29.61
C GLY A 393 7.25 24.86 -29.92
N VAL A 394 8.15 24.90 -28.92
CA VAL A 394 9.58 24.64 -29.10
C VAL A 394 9.94 23.27 -28.54
N LYS A 395 10.76 22.51 -29.28
CA LYS A 395 11.31 21.23 -28.82
C LYS A 395 12.39 21.46 -27.76
N VAL A 396 12.29 20.77 -26.62
CA VAL A 396 13.23 20.89 -25.49
C VAL A 396 13.66 19.49 -25.06
N GLY A 397 14.97 19.25 -24.90
CA GLY A 397 15.48 17.94 -24.54
C GLY A 397 15.14 17.54 -23.11
N LEU A 398 14.83 16.26 -22.86
CA LEU A 398 14.50 15.77 -21.51
C LEU A 398 15.52 16.16 -20.42
N PRO A 399 16.85 16.04 -20.65
CA PRO A 399 17.84 16.39 -19.63
C PRO A 399 17.79 17.86 -19.24
N GLU A 400 17.35 18.77 -20.12
CA GLU A 400 17.20 20.21 -19.84
C GLU A 400 16.11 20.48 -18.79
N LEU A 401 15.10 19.61 -18.72
CA LEU A 401 14.04 19.66 -17.71
C LEU A 401 14.32 18.80 -16.48
N GLY A 402 15.43 18.06 -16.46
CA GLY A 402 15.70 17.07 -15.40
C GLY A 402 14.87 15.80 -15.54
N LEU A 403 14.35 15.56 -16.74
CA LEU A 403 13.61 14.37 -17.11
C LEU A 403 14.54 13.35 -17.77
N VAL A 404 14.18 12.07 -17.69
CA VAL A 404 14.92 10.96 -18.28
C VAL A 404 13.93 9.93 -18.81
N ASN A 405 14.18 9.38 -19.99
CA ASN A 405 13.49 8.20 -20.52
C ASN A 405 14.16 6.95 -19.92
N GLU A 406 13.68 6.52 -18.76
CA GLU A 406 14.36 5.52 -17.92
C GLU A 406 14.08 4.09 -18.43
N PRO A 407 15.10 3.25 -18.66
CA PRO A 407 14.90 1.83 -18.95
C PRO A 407 14.23 1.08 -17.80
N ILE A 408 13.28 0.20 -18.09
CA ILE A 408 12.55 -0.59 -17.10
C ILE A 408 13.15 -1.99 -16.97
N GLU A 409 13.54 -2.38 -15.76
CA GLU A 409 14.35 -3.58 -15.52
C GLU A 409 13.62 -4.91 -15.78
N ASP A 410 12.32 -4.96 -15.50
CA ASP A 410 11.47 -6.11 -15.77
C ASP A 410 10.77 -6.01 -17.12
N GLU A 411 11.02 -4.97 -17.92
CA GLU A 411 10.48 -4.75 -19.27
C GLU A 411 8.96 -4.96 -19.40
N SER A 412 8.20 -4.74 -18.33
CA SER A 412 6.76 -5.01 -18.32
C SER A 412 5.98 -3.81 -17.82
N ASP A 413 4.85 -3.58 -18.46
CA ASP A 413 3.86 -2.67 -17.92
C ASP A 413 3.17 -3.25 -16.67
N GLY A 414 2.29 -2.48 -16.02
CA GLY A 414 1.33 -3.05 -15.08
C GLY A 414 0.46 -4.08 -15.80
N THR A 415 0.62 -5.37 -15.45
CA THR A 415 -0.13 -6.49 -16.02
C THR A 415 -1.45 -6.74 -15.32
N ALA A 416 -1.57 -6.36 -14.05
CA ALA A 416 -2.87 -6.29 -13.36
C ALA A 416 -3.20 -4.88 -12.91
N TYR A 417 -4.49 -4.59 -12.79
CA TYR A 417 -5.00 -3.31 -12.33
C TYR A 417 -6.26 -3.43 -11.48
N HIS A 418 -6.63 -2.33 -10.86
CA HIS A 418 -7.61 -2.32 -9.79
C HIS A 418 -9.03 -2.68 -10.25
N ILE A 419 -9.70 -3.49 -9.43
CA ILE A 419 -11.14 -3.77 -9.51
C ILE A 419 -11.83 -3.46 -8.19
N PRO A 420 -13.14 -3.17 -8.17
CA PRO A 420 -13.87 -2.94 -6.93
C PRO A 420 -13.84 -4.10 -5.93
N GLU A 421 -13.80 -5.34 -6.43
CA GLU A 421 -13.95 -6.58 -5.65
C GLU A 421 -12.65 -6.97 -4.94
N GLY A 422 -12.62 -6.86 -3.61
CA GLY A 422 -11.56 -7.34 -2.75
C GLY A 422 -11.89 -8.66 -2.04
N SER A 423 -11.13 -8.94 -0.98
CA SER A 423 -11.37 -10.09 -0.11
C SER A 423 -11.37 -9.69 1.36
N MET A 424 -12.18 -10.38 2.16
CA MET A 424 -12.12 -10.37 3.61
C MET A 424 -12.22 -11.80 4.16
N ILE A 425 -11.26 -12.17 5.01
CA ILE A 425 -11.18 -13.45 5.69
C ILE A 425 -11.21 -13.17 7.19
N ILE A 426 -12.15 -13.79 7.90
CA ILE A 426 -12.27 -13.65 9.36
C ILE A 426 -12.02 -15.01 10.00
N TYR A 427 -10.95 -15.11 10.78
CA TYR A 427 -10.66 -16.26 11.61
C TYR A 427 -11.06 -15.98 13.06
N ASP A 428 -11.91 -16.84 13.61
CA ASP A 428 -12.32 -16.80 15.01
C ASP A 428 -11.86 -18.09 15.73
N PRO A 429 -10.94 -18.01 16.71
CA PRO A 429 -10.52 -19.19 17.47
C PRO A 429 -11.66 -19.79 18.30
N GLN A 430 -12.77 -19.06 18.51
CA GLN A 430 -13.96 -19.57 19.22
C GLN A 430 -14.99 -20.23 18.30
N ASP A 431 -14.88 -20.06 16.98
CA ASP A 431 -15.72 -20.73 15.98
C ASP A 431 -14.86 -21.22 14.81
N THR A 432 -14.36 -22.45 14.96
CA THR A 432 -13.57 -23.12 13.93
C THR A 432 -14.40 -24.06 13.06
N SER A 433 -15.73 -23.89 13.02
CA SER A 433 -16.59 -24.71 12.17
C SER A 433 -16.24 -24.48 10.70
N VAL A 434 -16.31 -25.53 9.89
CA VAL A 434 -16.08 -25.39 8.45
C VAL A 434 -17.19 -24.53 7.83
N LYS A 435 -16.80 -23.54 7.04
CA LYS A 435 -17.65 -22.66 6.25
C LYS A 435 -17.65 -23.15 4.80
N ASN A 436 -18.84 -23.48 4.29
CA ASN A 436 -19.00 -24.07 2.96
C ASN A 436 -19.42 -23.06 1.88
N SER A 437 -19.46 -21.77 2.22
CA SER A 437 -19.88 -20.72 1.28
C SER A 437 -19.12 -19.42 1.54
N ARG A 438 -19.03 -18.61 0.47
CA ARG A 438 -18.52 -17.24 0.49
C ARG A 438 -19.70 -16.28 0.46
N ILE A 439 -19.63 -15.22 1.27
CA ILE A 439 -20.61 -14.14 1.26
C ILE A 439 -20.17 -13.14 0.20
N GLY A 440 -21.06 -12.79 -0.73
CA GLY A 440 -20.77 -11.87 -1.84
C GLY A 440 -21.25 -10.44 -1.59
N GLY A 441 -20.64 -9.46 -2.27
CA GLY A 441 -21.18 -8.11 -2.41
C GLY A 441 -21.22 -7.26 -1.14
N VAL A 442 -20.34 -7.51 -0.16
CA VAL A 442 -20.33 -6.73 1.09
C VAL A 442 -19.53 -5.45 0.90
N LYS A 443 -20.15 -4.31 1.17
CA LYS A 443 -19.49 -3.00 1.03
C LYS A 443 -18.33 -2.84 2.01
N THR A 444 -17.21 -2.30 1.56
CA THR A 444 -16.07 -1.97 2.44
C THR A 444 -16.44 -0.97 3.53
N THR A 445 -17.40 -0.07 3.25
CA THR A 445 -17.95 0.91 4.21
C THR A 445 -18.64 0.27 5.43
N SER A 446 -19.08 -0.98 5.33
CA SER A 446 -19.70 -1.71 6.44
C SER A 446 -18.71 -2.16 7.53
N PHE A 447 -17.40 -2.09 7.29
CA PHE A 447 -16.39 -2.54 8.26
C PHE A 447 -16.37 -1.70 9.54
N VAL A 448 -16.19 -0.38 9.43
CA VAL A 448 -16.08 0.52 10.60
C VAL A 448 -17.32 0.45 11.49
N PRO A 449 -18.56 0.57 10.97
CA PRO A 449 -19.75 0.44 11.79
C PRO A 449 -19.83 -0.88 12.56
N SER A 450 -19.42 -1.99 11.92
CA SER A 450 -19.41 -3.31 12.56
C SER A 450 -18.42 -3.38 13.72
N ILE A 451 -17.24 -2.77 13.57
CA ILE A 451 -16.25 -2.70 14.66
C ILE A 451 -16.75 -1.83 15.80
N LEU A 452 -17.32 -0.64 15.51
CA LEU A 452 -17.86 0.25 16.53
C LEU A 452 -18.98 -0.42 17.33
N GLU A 453 -19.89 -1.15 16.65
CA GLU A 453 -20.97 -1.87 17.31
C GLU A 453 -20.45 -2.99 18.24
N ASN A 454 -19.42 -3.76 17.84
CA ASN A 454 -18.78 -4.73 18.74
C ASN A 454 -18.25 -4.06 20.03
N PHE A 455 -17.65 -2.87 19.90
CA PHE A 455 -17.15 -2.09 21.04
C PHE A 455 -18.24 -1.29 21.77
N LYS A 456 -19.50 -1.41 21.36
CA LYS A 456 -20.65 -0.66 21.91
C LYS A 456 -20.46 0.87 21.82
N ILE A 457 -19.74 1.33 20.81
CA ILE A 457 -19.58 2.74 20.49
C ILE A 457 -20.73 3.11 19.52
N PRO A 458 -21.46 4.21 19.75
CA PRO A 458 -22.48 4.66 18.82
C PRO A 458 -21.91 4.86 17.41
N VAL A 459 -22.56 4.26 16.41
CA VAL A 459 -22.19 4.44 15.00
C VAL A 459 -22.67 5.83 14.57
N PRO A 460 -21.79 6.71 14.07
CA PRO A 460 -22.19 8.02 13.58
C PRO A 460 -23.16 7.92 12.39
N GLU A 461 -24.16 8.82 12.34
CA GLU A 461 -25.21 8.84 11.31
C GLU A 461 -24.67 9.00 9.87
N TYR A 462 -23.43 9.49 9.70
CA TYR A 462 -22.84 9.65 8.38
C TYR A 462 -22.34 8.34 7.76
N MET A 463 -22.20 7.26 8.53
CA MET A 463 -21.68 5.96 8.06
C MET A 463 -22.79 5.09 7.43
N ASP A 464 -22.38 4.09 6.65
CA ASP A 464 -23.30 3.10 6.08
C ASP A 464 -24.02 2.27 7.19
N GLU A 465 -25.30 1.94 6.96
CA GLU A 465 -26.11 1.14 7.91
C GLU A 465 -25.77 -0.36 7.85
N GLY A 466 -25.05 -0.80 6.83
CA GLY A 466 -24.60 -2.18 6.64
C GLY A 466 -23.72 -2.68 7.77
N ARG A 467 -23.86 -3.96 8.09
CA ARG A 467 -23.09 -4.66 9.13
C ARG A 467 -22.60 -6.01 8.63
N ILE A 468 -21.37 -6.32 9.00
CA ILE A 468 -20.73 -7.61 8.78
C ILE A 468 -20.99 -8.47 10.02
N ARG A 469 -21.96 -9.39 9.92
CA ARG A 469 -22.44 -10.19 11.05
C ARG A 469 -21.32 -11.02 11.70
N GLU A 470 -20.34 -11.44 10.91
CA GLU A 470 -19.19 -12.24 11.30
C GLU A 470 -18.25 -11.47 12.23
N LEU A 471 -18.29 -10.14 12.23
CA LEU A 471 -17.52 -9.29 13.15
C LEU A 471 -18.24 -9.11 14.51
N LEU A 472 -19.57 -9.18 14.54
CA LEU A 472 -20.38 -8.91 15.74
C LEU A 472 -20.50 -10.09 16.72
N LYS A 473 -20.25 -11.31 16.24
CA LYS A 473 -20.46 -12.56 17.00
C LYS A 473 -19.35 -12.88 18.00
#